data_AF-A0A536H260-F1
#
_entry.id   AF-A0A536H260-F1
#
_cell.length_a   1.000
_cell.length_b   1.000
_cell.length_c   1.000
_cell.angle_alpha   90.00
_cell.angle_beta   90.00
_cell.angle_gamma   90.00
#
_symmetry.space_group_name_H-M   'P 1'
#
loop_
_entity.id
_entity.type
_entity.pdbx_description
1 polymer ?
#
loop_
_entity_poly.entity_id
_entity_poly.type
_entity_poly.pdbx_seq_one_letter_code
_entity_poly.pdbx_strand_id
1 'polypeptide(L)'
;MNLFRPFPDSETAELLALHQMSRQVVGLQIKTVGIDATHPAATVTARASSLQTAPSTYFVVLAWQRDEGRFLDDCLLVPSERLRDIARDDAYGHVKFEYRPDSAAHGRLDQFRRRLPELKDEIERLLTRPSG
;
A
#
# COMPACT_ATOMS: atom_id res chain seq x y z
N MET A 1 -11.37 -5.20 -14.66
CA MET A 1 -11.25 -5.45 -13.20
C MET A 1 -12.45 -4.85 -12.49
N ASN A 2 -12.99 -5.53 -11.48
CA ASN A 2 -14.04 -4.96 -10.62
C ASN A 2 -13.43 -4.60 -9.26
N LEU A 3 -13.84 -3.45 -8.69
CA LEU A 3 -13.45 -3.01 -7.35
C LEU A 3 -14.64 -3.14 -6.41
N PHE A 4 -14.40 -3.72 -5.23
CA PHE A 4 -15.38 -3.85 -4.18
C PHE A 4 -14.83 -3.25 -2.89
N ARG A 5 -15.67 -2.56 -2.13
CA ARG A 5 -15.36 -2.24 -0.74
C ARG A 5 -15.90 -3.39 0.13
N PRO A 6 -15.06 -4.12 0.88
CA PRO A 6 -15.54 -5.19 1.73
C PRO A 6 -16.50 -4.65 2.80
N PHE A 7 -17.56 -5.42 3.07
CA PHE A 7 -18.54 -5.15 4.12
C PHE A 7 -18.74 -6.41 4.98
N PRO A 8 -18.69 -6.31 6.32
CA PRO A 8 -18.41 -5.11 7.11
C PRO A 8 -16.99 -4.58 6.85
N ASP A 9 -16.75 -3.30 7.19
CA ASP A 9 -15.46 -2.63 6.99
C ASP A 9 -14.35 -3.50 7.59
N SER A 10 -13.55 -4.13 6.72
CA SER A 10 -12.47 -5.01 7.15
C SER A 10 -11.27 -4.13 7.44
N GLU A 11 -10.81 -4.06 8.69
CA GLU A 11 -9.58 -3.33 9.04
C GLU A 11 -8.35 -3.79 8.22
N THR A 12 -8.42 -4.97 7.60
CA THR A 12 -7.35 -5.63 6.85
C THR A 12 -7.31 -5.26 5.36
N ALA A 13 -8.46 -4.97 4.73
CA ALA A 13 -8.51 -4.57 3.32
C ALA A 13 -9.59 -3.51 3.12
N GLU A 14 -9.19 -2.37 2.56
CA GLU A 14 -10.08 -1.27 2.21
C GLU A 14 -10.71 -1.48 0.82
N LEU A 15 -10.04 -2.21 -0.08
CA LEU A 15 -10.55 -2.60 -1.40
C LEU A 15 -10.23 -4.05 -1.75
N LEU A 16 -11.14 -4.71 -2.47
CA LEU A 16 -10.91 -5.99 -3.13
C LEU A 16 -10.94 -5.79 -4.65
N ALA A 17 -9.89 -6.28 -5.32
CA ALA A 17 -9.79 -6.30 -6.77
C ALA A 17 -10.02 -7.73 -7.29
N LEU A 18 -11.06 -7.92 -8.11
CA LEU A 18 -11.37 -9.20 -8.75
C LEU A 18 -10.94 -9.17 -10.22
N HIS A 19 -10.12 -10.15 -10.61
CA HIS A 19 -9.87 -10.43 -12.01
C HIS A 19 -10.96 -11.34 -12.57
N GLN A 20 -11.68 -10.87 -13.58
CA GLN A 20 -12.92 -11.50 -14.03
C GLN A 20 -12.69 -12.87 -14.67
N MET A 21 -11.59 -13.05 -15.39
CA MET A 21 -11.28 -14.31 -16.10
C MET A 21 -10.69 -15.37 -15.16
N SER A 22 -9.64 -15.02 -14.40
CA SER A 22 -8.97 -15.97 -13.49
C SER A 22 -9.74 -16.18 -12.17
N ARG A 23 -10.73 -15.32 -11.88
CA ARG A 23 -11.47 -15.28 -10.60
C ARG A 23 -10.58 -15.07 -9.36
N GLN A 24 -9.30 -14.75 -9.55
CA GLN A 24 -8.41 -14.40 -8.46
C GLN A 24 -8.81 -13.05 -7.84
N VAL A 25 -8.57 -12.94 -6.54
CA VAL A 25 -8.88 -11.75 -5.74
C VAL A 25 -7.62 -11.29 -5.04
N VAL A 26 -7.37 -9.98 -5.08
CA VAL A 26 -6.32 -9.30 -4.31
C VAL A 26 -6.97 -8.33 -3.34
N GLY A 27 -6.53 -8.37 -2.08
CA GLY A 27 -6.90 -7.39 -1.06
C GLY A 27 -5.92 -6.23 -1.04
N LEU A 28 -6.44 -5.01 -0.95
CA LEU A 28 -5.66 -3.79 -0.88
C LEU A 28 -6.01 -3.02 0.39
N GLN A 29 -5.01 -2.80 1.23
CA GLN A 29 -5.08 -1.85 2.34
C GLN A 29 -4.47 -0.53 1.88
N ILE A 30 -5.23 0.55 1.87
CA ILE A 30 -4.75 1.85 1.38
C ILE A 30 -4.37 2.73 2.58
N LYS A 31 -3.24 3.41 2.48
CA LYS A 31 -2.84 4.45 3.43
C LYS A 31 -2.44 5.69 2.66
N THR A 32 -3.08 6.80 3.00
CA THR A 32 -2.73 8.10 2.43
C THR A 32 -1.98 8.90 3.48
N VAL A 33 -0.82 9.44 3.12
CA VAL A 33 -0.09 10.41 3.92
C VAL A 33 -0.08 11.75 3.20
N GLY A 34 -0.19 12.84 3.97
CA GLY A 34 0.00 14.17 3.41
C GLY A 34 1.44 14.63 3.57
N ILE A 35 1.98 15.26 2.53
CA ILE A 35 3.31 15.88 2.51
C ILE A 35 3.21 17.30 1.95
N ASP A 36 4.26 18.08 2.21
CA ASP A 36 4.46 19.43 1.69
C ASP A 36 5.95 19.81 1.80
N ALA A 37 6.32 21.02 1.36
CA ALA A 37 7.71 21.46 1.41
C ALA A 37 8.29 21.49 2.84
N THR A 38 7.45 21.69 3.87
CA THR A 38 7.86 21.71 5.28
C THR A 38 7.87 20.31 5.91
N HIS A 39 7.04 19.40 5.40
CA HIS A 39 6.91 18.02 5.83
C HIS A 39 7.08 17.07 4.61
N PRO A 40 8.31 16.92 4.09
CA PRO A 40 8.56 16.12 2.88
C PRO A 40 8.49 14.60 3.14
N ALA A 41 8.33 14.19 4.40
CA ALA A 41 8.23 12.81 4.83
C ALA A 41 7.08 12.67 5.82
N ALA A 42 6.48 11.49 5.88
CA ALA A 42 5.40 11.16 6.79
C ALA A 42 5.58 9.77 7.38
N THR A 43 5.14 9.60 8.62
CA THR A 43 5.07 8.28 9.25
C THR A 43 3.79 7.57 8.79
N VAL A 44 3.95 6.42 8.16
CA VAL A 44 2.85 5.50 7.88
C VAL A 44 2.66 4.62 9.10
N THR A 45 1.43 4.50 9.59
CA THR A 45 1.08 3.62 10.71
C THR A 45 0.01 2.62 10.31
N ALA A 46 0.10 1.42 10.87
CA ALA A 46 -0.95 0.41 10.78
C ALA A 46 -1.07 -0.31 12.12
N ARG A 47 -2.29 -0.57 12.57
CA ARG A 47 -2.54 -1.32 13.80
C ARG A 47 -2.07 -2.77 13.63
N ALA A 48 -1.18 -3.21 14.51
CA ALA A 48 -0.53 -4.51 14.40
C ALA A 48 -1.52 -5.68 14.48
N SER A 49 -2.56 -5.56 15.32
CA SER A 49 -3.62 -6.56 15.44
C SER A 49 -4.49 -6.71 14.19
N SER A 50 -4.55 -5.67 13.36
CA SER A 50 -5.34 -5.61 12.13
C SER A 50 -4.57 -6.11 10.91
N LEU A 51 -3.25 -6.32 11.05
CA LEU A 51 -2.37 -6.85 10.03
C LEU A 51 -2.53 -8.38 9.91
N GLN A 52 -3.63 -8.82 9.32
CA GLN A 52 -3.70 -10.19 8.81
C GLN A 52 -2.94 -10.23 7.48
N THR A 53 -1.73 -10.79 7.53
CA THR A 53 -0.89 -10.96 6.34
C THR A 53 -1.40 -12.15 5.51
N ALA A 54 -1.53 -11.94 4.21
CA ALA A 54 -1.83 -13.00 3.25
C ALA A 54 -1.07 -12.76 1.94
N PRO A 55 -0.70 -13.82 1.20
CA PRO A 55 0.01 -13.69 -0.08
C PRO A 55 -0.74 -12.85 -1.14
N SER A 56 -2.07 -12.76 -1.01
CA SER A 56 -2.95 -11.98 -1.88
C SER A 56 -3.30 -10.58 -1.34
N THR A 57 -2.72 -10.16 -0.21
CA THR A 57 -3.00 -8.85 0.41
C THR A 57 -1.80 -7.93 0.31
N TYR A 58 -2.04 -6.70 -0.15
CA TYR A 58 -1.02 -5.67 -0.39
C TYR A 58 -1.38 -4.36 0.31
N PHE A 59 -0.36 -3.64 0.76
CA PHE A 59 -0.47 -2.27 1.25
C PHE A 59 -0.13 -1.30 0.13
N VAL A 60 -1.03 -0.36 -0.13
CA VAL A 60 -0.80 0.75 -1.05
C VAL A 60 -0.60 2.02 -0.22
N VAL A 61 0.56 2.66 -0.34
CA VAL A 61 0.81 3.96 0.30
C VAL A 61 0.83 5.05 -0.76
N LEU A 62 -0.04 6.05 -0.59
CA LEU A 62 -0.19 7.20 -1.46
C LEU A 62 0.30 8.46 -0.74
N ALA A 63 1.01 9.33 -1.47
CA ALA A 63 1.39 10.65 -0.99
C ALA A 63 0.47 11.72 -1.59
N TRP A 64 -0.21 12.48 -0.74
CA TRP A 64 -0.99 13.65 -1.10
C TRP A 64 -0.15 14.91 -0.93
N GLN A 65 0.18 15.59 -2.04
CA GLN A 65 0.86 16.87 -2.03
C GLN A 65 -0.13 17.97 -1.66
N ARG A 66 -0.02 18.50 -0.43
CA ARG A 66 -1.02 19.44 0.13
C ARG A 66 -1.09 20.74 -0.66
N ASP A 67 0.06 21.28 -1.03
CA ASP A 67 0.17 22.59 -1.68
C ASP A 67 -0.38 22.56 -3.11
N GLU A 68 -0.31 21.40 -3.78
CA GLU A 68 -0.75 21.22 -5.17
C GLU A 68 -2.13 20.57 -5.28
N GLY A 69 -2.71 20.10 -4.17
CA GLY A 69 -4.02 19.48 -4.15
C GLY A 69 -4.13 18.22 -5.01
N ARG A 70 -3.07 17.40 -5.06
CA ARG A 70 -3.03 16.18 -5.88
C ARG A 70 -2.20 15.07 -5.23
N PHE A 71 -2.41 13.84 -5.70
CA PHE A 71 -1.49 12.75 -5.39
C PHE A 71 -0.20 12.88 -6.20
N LEU A 72 0.91 12.46 -5.60
CA LEU A 72 2.14 12.25 -6.34
C LEU A 72 2.04 11.02 -7.25
N ASP A 73 2.86 11.03 -8.29
CA ASP A 73 2.88 9.96 -9.28
C ASP A 73 3.57 8.68 -8.78
N ASP A 74 4.27 8.73 -7.64
CA ASP A 74 4.91 7.57 -7.03
C ASP A 74 4.10 7.11 -5.81
N CYS A 75 4.01 5.79 -5.65
CA CYS A 75 3.37 5.14 -4.52
C CYS A 75 4.22 3.95 -4.04
N LEU A 76 3.84 3.36 -2.91
CA LEU A 76 4.36 2.06 -2.48
C LEU A 76 3.29 0.99 -2.70
N LEU A 77 3.70 -0.16 -3.24
CA LEU A 77 2.92 -1.38 -3.29
C LEU A 77 3.69 -2.49 -2.55
N VAL A 78 3.32 -2.73 -1.29
CA VAL A 78 4.04 -3.63 -0.38
C VAL A 78 3.23 -4.89 -0.14
N PRO A 79 3.74 -6.10 -0.43
CA PRO A 79 3.07 -7.33 0.01
C PRO A 79 2.93 -7.33 1.53
N SER A 80 1.74 -7.68 2.05
CA SER A 80 1.46 -7.62 3.49
C SER A 80 2.45 -8.46 4.33
N GLU A 81 2.91 -9.60 3.80
CA GLU A 81 3.91 -10.48 4.42
C GLU A 81 5.29 -9.81 4.57
N ARG A 82 5.60 -8.85 3.69
CA ARG A 82 6.86 -8.09 3.69
C ARG A 82 6.78 -6.81 4.51
N LEU A 83 5.62 -6.47 5.08
CA LEU A 83 5.44 -5.22 5.83
C LEU A 83 6.37 -5.15 7.06
N ARG A 84 6.60 -6.29 7.73
CA ARG A 84 7.51 -6.39 8.89
C ARG A 84 8.98 -6.13 8.54
N ASP A 85 9.37 -6.26 7.27
CA ASP A 85 10.72 -5.94 6.84
C ASP A 85 10.99 -4.44 6.95
N ILE A 86 10.00 -3.64 6.59
CA ILE A 86 10.14 -2.19 6.47
C ILE A 86 9.65 -1.45 7.71
N ALA A 87 8.71 -2.05 8.44
CA ALA A 87 8.11 -1.44 9.61
C ALA A 87 8.85 -1.76 10.92
N ARG A 88 8.62 -0.94 11.93
CA ARG A 88 9.03 -1.13 13.32
C ARG A 88 7.80 -1.11 14.20
N ASP A 89 7.79 -1.94 15.24
CA ASP A 89 6.78 -1.85 16.30
C ASP A 89 6.93 -0.52 17.04
N ASP A 90 5.83 0.16 17.33
CA ASP A 90 5.82 1.41 18.09
C ASP A 90 5.65 1.22 19.60
N ALA A 91 5.55 -0.03 20.07
CA ALA A 91 5.25 -0.48 21.44
C ALA A 91 3.82 -0.14 21.94
N TYR A 92 2.99 0.48 21.12
CA TYR A 92 1.61 0.87 21.41
C TYR A 92 0.60 0.11 20.55
N GLY A 93 1.03 -1.02 19.96
CA GLY A 93 0.19 -1.87 19.14
C GLY A 93 0.07 -1.43 17.68
N HIS A 94 0.96 -0.56 17.20
CA HIS A 94 1.09 -0.26 15.78
C HIS A 94 2.45 -0.65 15.24
N VAL A 95 2.49 -0.91 13.94
CA VAL A 95 3.74 -0.87 13.18
C VAL A 95 3.81 0.45 12.42
N LYS A 96 5.02 0.97 12.30
CA LYS A 96 5.28 2.22 11.58
C LYS A 96 6.54 2.17 10.73
N PHE A 97 6.53 2.92 9.64
CA PHE A 97 7.73 3.23 8.86
C PHE A 97 7.63 4.65 8.33
N GLU A 98 8.79 5.25 8.09
CA GLU A 98 8.87 6.57 7.47
C GLU A 98 8.79 6.41 5.95
N TYR A 99 7.89 7.17 5.33
CA TYR A 99 7.78 7.26 3.89
C TYR A 99 8.10 8.68 3.46
N ARG A 100 9.06 8.78 2.55
CA ARG A 100 9.39 9.99 1.84
C ARG A 100 9.22 9.64 0.35
N PRO A 101 8.41 10.38 -0.42
CA PRO A 101 8.20 10.05 -1.83
C PRO A 101 9.33 10.60 -2.70
N ASP A 102 9.80 11.82 -2.44
CA ASP A 102 10.67 12.56 -3.36
C ASP A 102 12.17 12.28 -3.23
N SER A 103 12.61 11.50 -2.24
CA SER A 103 14.03 11.12 -2.17
C SER A 103 14.41 10.06 -3.22
N ALA A 104 15.63 10.19 -3.74
CA ALA A 104 16.18 9.32 -4.78
C ALA A 104 16.57 7.92 -4.28
N ALA A 105 16.67 7.71 -2.98
CA ALA A 105 16.99 6.41 -2.37
C ALA A 105 16.32 6.28 -1.00
N HIS A 106 15.23 5.50 -0.92
CA HIS A 106 14.55 5.16 0.34
C HIS A 106 14.97 3.81 0.90
N GLY A 107 16.10 3.28 0.41
CA GLY A 107 16.71 2.05 0.90
C GLY A 107 15.76 0.87 0.72
N ARG A 108 15.25 0.32 1.84
CA ARG A 108 14.41 -0.88 1.81
C ARG A 108 13.04 -0.67 1.16
N LEU A 109 12.58 0.57 1.02
CA LEU A 109 11.30 0.89 0.37
C LEU A 109 11.40 0.91 -1.16
N ASP A 110 12.60 1.10 -1.72
CA ASP A 110 12.78 1.30 -3.16
C ASP A 110 12.26 0.10 -3.99
N GLN A 111 12.42 -1.12 -3.47
CA GLN A 111 11.90 -2.34 -4.11
C GLN A 111 10.36 -2.38 -4.26
N PHE A 112 9.65 -1.61 -3.42
CA PHE A 112 8.18 -1.55 -3.40
C PHE A 112 7.63 -0.30 -4.10
N ARG A 113 8.49 0.60 -4.57
CA ARG A 113 8.06 1.80 -5.27
C ARG A 113 7.43 1.45 -6.62
N ARG A 114 6.30 2.07 -6.92
CA ARG A 114 5.60 1.96 -8.21
C ARG A 114 5.11 3.33 -8.66
N ARG A 115 4.83 3.44 -9.96
CA ARG A 115 4.12 4.59 -10.52
C ARG A 115 2.63 4.42 -10.25
N LEU A 116 2.00 5.40 -9.61
CA LEU A 116 0.57 5.44 -9.36
C LEU A 116 -0.26 5.31 -10.66
N PRO A 117 0.09 5.94 -11.79
CA PRO A 117 -0.60 5.71 -13.06
C PRO A 117 -0.57 4.26 -13.55
N GLU A 118 0.46 3.49 -13.18
CA GLU A 118 0.65 2.08 -13.57
C GLU A 118 0.08 1.10 -12.53
N LEU A 119 -0.44 1.59 -11.41
CA LEU A 119 -0.88 0.76 -10.28
C LEU A 119 -1.96 -0.25 -10.69
N LYS A 120 -2.87 0.14 -11.58
CA LYS A 120 -3.89 -0.77 -12.12
C LYS A 120 -3.25 -1.99 -12.79
N ASP A 121 -2.26 -1.75 -13.64
CA ASP A 121 -1.60 -2.79 -14.41
C ASP A 121 -0.72 -3.66 -13.52
N GLU A 122 -0.10 -3.07 -12.47
CA GLU A 122 0.60 -3.85 -11.43
C GLU A 122 -0.36 -4.80 -10.69
N ILE A 123 -1.54 -4.34 -10.31
CA ILE A 123 -2.54 -5.18 -9.64
C ILE A 123 -3.03 -6.29 -10.59
N GLU A 124 -3.25 -5.98 -11.87
CA GLU A 124 -3.62 -6.98 -12.88
C GLU A 124 -2.52 -8.04 -13.08
N ARG A 125 -1.24 -7.64 -13.04
CA ARG A 125 -0.09 -8.58 -13.04
C ARG A 125 -0.11 -9.52 -11.84
N LEU A 126 -0.45 -9.03 -10.65
CA LEU A 126 -0.55 -9.87 -9.45
C LEU A 126 -1.69 -10.90 -9.55
N LEU A 127 -2.77 -10.55 -10.24
CA LEU A 127 -3.98 -11.36 -10.43
C LEU A 127 -3.92 -12.36 -11.61
N THR A 128 -2.79 -12.39 -12.31
CA THR A 128 -2.54 -13.29 -13.44
C THR A 128 -1.39 -14.25 -13.17
N ARG A 129 -0.71 -14.10 -12.03
CA ARG A 129 0.35 -15.00 -11.60
C ARG A 129 -0.29 -16.30 -11.07
N PRO A 130 0.10 -17.48 -11.58
CA PRO A 130 -0.41 -18.74 -11.05
C PRO A 130 -0.03 -18.85 -9.58
N SER A 131 -1.00 -19.17 -8.73
CA SER A 131 -0.76 -19.58 -7.36
C SER A 131 0.07 -20.86 -7.42
N GLY A 132 1.33 -20.79 -6.99
CA GLY A 132 2.15 -21.99 -6.81
C GLY A 132 1.62 -22.87 -5.69
#